data_AF-A0A850EI20-F1
#
_entry.id   AF-A0A850EI20-F1
#
_cell.length_a   1.000
_cell.length_b   1.000
_cell.length_c   1.000
_cell.angle_alpha   90.00
_cell.angle_beta   90.00
_cell.angle_gamma   90.00
#
_symmetry.space_group_name_H-M   'P 1'
#
loop_
_entity.id
_entity.type
_entity.pdbx_description
1 polymer ?
#
loop_
_entity_poly.entity_id
_entity_poly.type
_entity_poly.pdbx_seq_one_letter_code
_entity_poly.pdbx_strand_id
1 'polypeptide(L)'
;MGQEIERKFLLPEYPEQRIEQGELKIVTRHSIDQTYLAIDGGQELRVRKISDLDTGEVFYTHTFKDGKGIQREEIEYRISEGLYTQMVEAVRAIPLVKERITALWNGVTVEIDVYTQLELAVLEVEFDSLEEAESFQAPDWFGKDVSTERQYSNKTVWKELQNKAFR
;
A
#
# COMPACT_ATOMS: atom_id res chain seq x y z
N MET A 1 -9.23 -15.10 -7.52
CA MET A 1 -9.73 -14.23 -6.44
C MET A 1 -8.96 -14.63 -5.21
N GLY A 2 -8.17 -13.70 -4.68
CA GLY A 2 -7.51 -13.86 -3.39
C GLY A 2 -8.36 -13.20 -2.30
N GLN A 3 -8.24 -13.71 -1.08
CA GLN A 3 -8.73 -13.03 0.11
C GLN A 3 -7.51 -12.46 0.82
N GLU A 4 -7.45 -11.14 0.95
CA GLU A 4 -6.37 -10.43 1.65
C GLU A 4 -6.83 -10.12 3.07
N ILE A 5 -5.99 -10.43 4.06
CA ILE A 5 -6.22 -10.10 5.47
C ILE A 5 -5.03 -9.26 5.95
N GLU A 6 -5.26 -7.99 6.27
CA GLU A 6 -4.20 -7.06 6.65
C GLU A 6 -4.53 -6.25 7.92
N ARG A 7 -3.51 -5.90 8.69
CA ARG A 7 -3.58 -4.82 9.68
C ARG A 7 -2.64 -3.69 9.30
N LYS A 8 -3.10 -2.46 9.53
CA LYS A 8 -2.40 -1.24 9.15
C LYS A 8 -2.16 -0.36 10.37
N PHE A 9 -0.96 0.17 10.47
CA PHE A 9 -0.51 0.99 11.58
C PHE A 9 0.06 2.32 11.07
N LEU A 10 -0.23 3.41 11.77
CA LEU A 10 0.42 4.70 11.55
C LEU A 10 1.79 4.67 12.15
N LEU A 11 2.79 4.73 11.29
CA LEU A 11 4.16 4.69 11.69
C LEU A 11 4.62 6.11 12.08
N PRO A 12 4.96 6.36 13.35
CA PRO A 12 5.31 7.70 13.82
C PRO A 12 6.67 8.18 13.29
N GLU A 13 7.59 7.25 13.04
CA GLU A 13 8.93 7.50 12.54
C GLU A 13 9.43 6.28 11.74
N TYR A 14 10.22 6.54 10.71
CA TYR A 14 10.86 5.48 9.92
C TYR A 14 11.83 4.65 10.79
N PRO A 15 11.77 3.30 10.77
CA PRO A 15 12.46 2.47 11.76
C PRO A 15 13.93 2.20 11.39
N GLU A 16 14.70 3.26 11.12
CA GLU A 16 16.11 3.19 10.67
C GLU A 16 16.98 2.39 11.64
N GLN A 17 16.88 2.68 12.95
CA GLN A 17 17.67 1.98 13.97
C GLN A 17 17.40 0.47 14.00
N ARG A 18 16.15 0.05 13.74
CA ARG A 18 15.79 -1.39 13.73
C ARG A 18 16.34 -2.10 12.51
N ILE A 19 16.46 -1.39 11.39
CA ILE A 19 17.11 -1.89 10.17
C ILE A 19 18.61 -2.05 10.45
N GLU A 20 19.25 -1.04 11.02
CA GLU A 20 20.69 -1.08 11.37
C GLU A 20 21.03 -2.19 12.35
N GLN A 21 20.15 -2.45 13.32
CA GLN A 21 20.30 -3.52 14.32
C GLN A 21 19.97 -4.92 13.76
N GLY A 22 19.47 -5.00 12.52
CA GLY A 22 19.12 -6.26 11.86
C GLY A 22 17.82 -6.91 12.36
N GLU A 23 17.00 -6.18 13.13
CA GLU A 23 15.67 -6.60 13.56
C GLU A 23 14.67 -6.57 12.41
N LEU A 24 14.84 -5.59 11.51
CA LEU A 24 14.11 -5.46 10.24
C LEU A 24 15.06 -5.78 9.10
N LYS A 25 14.85 -6.92 8.45
CA LYS A 25 15.64 -7.32 7.28
C LYS A 25 14.91 -6.90 6.02
N ILE A 26 15.40 -5.86 5.36
CA ILE A 26 14.86 -5.40 4.07
C ILE A 26 14.98 -6.54 3.06
N VAL A 27 13.86 -6.85 2.39
CA VAL A 27 13.75 -7.88 1.37
C VAL A 27 13.71 -7.24 -0.02
N THR A 28 12.84 -6.24 -0.20
CA THR A 28 12.72 -5.49 -1.46
C THR A 28 12.29 -4.05 -1.22
N ARG A 29 12.57 -3.19 -2.20
CA ARG A 29 12.11 -1.80 -2.24
C ARG A 29 11.46 -1.49 -3.57
N HIS A 30 10.29 -0.87 -3.53
CA HIS A 30 9.53 -0.51 -4.72
C HIS A 30 9.06 0.94 -4.67
N SER A 31 9.21 1.67 -5.78
CA SER A 31 8.40 2.87 -6.04
C SER A 31 7.09 2.43 -6.68
N ILE A 32 5.96 2.88 -6.12
CA ILE A 32 4.63 2.51 -6.58
C ILE A 32 3.84 3.77 -6.89
N ASP A 33 3.50 3.94 -8.17
CA ASP A 33 2.61 4.99 -8.65
C ASP A 33 1.23 4.37 -8.80
N GLN A 34 0.25 4.77 -7.99
CA GLN A 34 -1.11 4.25 -8.07
C GLN A 34 -2.11 5.30 -8.52
N THR A 35 -2.96 4.94 -9.48
CA THR A 35 -4.05 5.78 -9.97
C THR A 35 -5.37 5.02 -9.92
N TYR A 36 -6.38 5.63 -9.31
CA TYR A 36 -7.72 5.07 -9.23
C TYR A 36 -8.53 5.44 -10.47
N LEU A 37 -9.08 4.44 -11.14
CA LEU A 37 -9.93 4.58 -12.33
C LEU A 37 -11.42 4.70 -11.95
N ALA A 38 -11.83 3.97 -10.91
CA ALA A 38 -13.19 3.99 -10.38
C ALA A 38 -13.18 3.68 -8.88
N ILE A 39 -14.06 4.35 -8.13
CA ILE A 39 -14.27 4.11 -6.70
C ILE A 39 -15.77 4.20 -6.45
N ASP A 40 -16.38 3.11 -5.99
CA ASP A 40 -17.79 3.08 -5.60
C ASP A 40 -17.99 2.27 -4.30
N GLY A 41 -18.30 2.97 -3.21
CA GLY A 41 -18.46 2.35 -1.91
C GLY A 41 -17.25 1.50 -1.45
N GLY A 42 -17.45 0.18 -1.39
CA GLY A 42 -16.41 -0.80 -1.06
C GLY A 42 -15.46 -1.10 -2.21
N GLN A 43 -15.93 -0.91 -3.45
CA GLN A 43 -15.24 -1.30 -4.67
C GLN A 43 -14.24 -0.24 -5.12
N GLU A 44 -13.12 -0.70 -5.65
CA GLU A 44 -12.13 0.14 -6.31
C GLU A 44 -11.49 -0.55 -7.50
N LEU A 45 -11.24 0.25 -8.53
CA LEU A 45 -10.46 -0.12 -9.71
C LEU A 45 -9.25 0.79 -9.79
N ARG A 46 -8.05 0.22 -9.87
CA ARG A 46 -6.81 0.99 -9.93
C ARG A 46 -5.80 0.38 -10.87
N VAL A 47 -4.90 1.21 -11.36
CA VAL A 47 -3.69 0.80 -12.07
C VAL A 47 -2.46 1.24 -11.31
N ARG A 48 -1.40 0.43 -11.39
CA ARG A 48 -0.11 0.71 -10.77
C ARG A 48 1.02 0.61 -11.77
N LYS A 49 1.97 1.53 -11.68
CA LYS A 49 3.35 1.32 -12.14
C LYS A 49 4.19 1.00 -10.90
N ILE A 50 4.93 -0.08 -10.97
CA ILE A 50 5.77 -0.57 -9.89
C ILE A 50 7.20 -0.66 -10.43
N SER A 51 8.11 0.06 -9.79
CA SER A 51 9.53 0.05 -10.11
C SER A 51 10.29 -0.55 -8.95
N ASP A 52 10.92 -1.70 -9.17
CA ASP A 52 11.85 -2.31 -8.23
C ASP A 52 13.11 -1.44 -8.15
N LEU A 53 13.36 -0.89 -6.97
CA LEU A 53 14.47 0.04 -6.73
C LEU A 53 15.81 -0.69 -6.55
N ASP A 54 15.77 -2.00 -6.28
CA ASP A 54 16.95 -2.85 -6.13
C ASP A 54 17.43 -3.38 -7.49
N THR A 55 16.51 -3.76 -8.37
CA THR A 55 16.83 -4.36 -9.68
C THR A 55 16.68 -3.40 -10.87
N GLY A 56 15.87 -2.35 -10.72
CA GLY A 56 15.49 -1.45 -11.81
C GLY A 56 14.39 -2.00 -12.73
N GLU A 57 13.83 -3.18 -12.44
CA GLU A 57 12.70 -3.72 -13.20
C GLU A 57 11.46 -2.84 -13.03
N VAL A 58 10.70 -2.66 -14.11
CA VAL A 58 9.42 -1.93 -14.09
C VAL A 58 8.31 -2.82 -14.61
N PHE A 59 7.21 -2.84 -13.88
CA PHE A 59 6.00 -3.54 -14.30
C PHE A 59 4.73 -2.80 -13.93
N TYR A 60 3.64 -3.23 -14.55
CA TYR A 60 2.35 -2.56 -14.45
C TYR A 60 1.27 -3.55 -14.04
N THR A 61 0.39 -3.13 -13.14
CA THR A 61 -0.75 -3.94 -12.72
C THR A 61 -2.05 -3.19 -12.84
N HIS A 62 -3.13 -3.96 -12.98
CA HIS A 62 -4.49 -3.49 -12.82
C HIS A 62 -5.15 -4.33 -11.73
N THR A 63 -5.78 -3.67 -10.77
CA THR A 63 -6.31 -4.28 -9.57
C THR A 63 -7.76 -3.87 -9.37
N PHE A 64 -8.62 -4.86 -9.13
CA PHE A 64 -9.96 -4.67 -8.59
C PHE A 64 -9.97 -5.17 -7.15
N LYS A 65 -10.50 -4.35 -6.22
CA LYS A 65 -10.78 -4.77 -4.84
C LYS A 65 -12.25 -4.55 -4.50
N ASP A 66 -12.82 -5.49 -3.74
CA ASP A 66 -14.16 -5.35 -3.13
C ASP A 66 -14.10 -5.73 -1.64
N GLY A 67 -14.93 -5.07 -0.83
CA GLY A 67 -15.01 -5.27 0.61
C GLY A 67 -14.65 -4.03 1.45
N LYS A 68 -14.69 -4.20 2.78
CA LYS A 68 -14.45 -3.14 3.77
C LYS A 68 -13.73 -3.73 4.98
N GLY A 69 -12.95 -2.90 5.66
CA GLY A 69 -12.17 -3.34 6.82
C GLY A 69 -10.94 -4.14 6.40
N ILE A 70 -10.61 -5.14 7.22
CA ILE A 70 -9.37 -5.91 7.15
C ILE A 70 -9.43 -7.11 6.20
N GLN A 71 -10.59 -7.45 5.66
CA GLN A 71 -10.75 -8.57 4.73
C GLN A 71 -11.39 -8.09 3.42
N ARG A 72 -10.72 -8.36 2.29
CA ARG A 72 -11.17 -7.92 0.97
C ARG A 72 -10.92 -8.97 -0.10
N GLU A 73 -11.79 -8.97 -1.11
CA GLU A 73 -11.55 -9.71 -2.35
C GLU A 73 -10.61 -8.91 -3.23
N GLU A 74 -9.59 -9.57 -3.77
CA GLU A 74 -8.64 -8.97 -4.70
C GLU A 74 -8.53 -9.78 -5.99
N ILE A 75 -8.55 -9.04 -7.10
CA ILE A 75 -8.21 -9.54 -8.43
C ILE A 75 -7.15 -8.60 -9.01
N GLU A 76 -5.92 -9.10 -9.11
CA GLU A 76 -4.80 -8.39 -9.70
C GLU A 76 -4.23 -9.16 -10.90
N TYR A 77 -3.85 -8.42 -11.95
CA TYR A 77 -3.13 -8.96 -13.09
C TYR A 77 -2.13 -7.97 -13.66
N ARG A 78 -1.07 -8.50 -14.28
CA ARG A 78 -0.08 -7.73 -15.05
C ARG A 78 -0.75 -7.17 -16.31
N ILE A 79 -0.42 -5.92 -16.63
CA ILE A 79 -0.84 -5.23 -17.86
C ILE A 79 0.39 -4.73 -18.63
N SER A 80 0.20 -4.38 -19.90
CA SER A 80 1.26 -3.74 -20.68
C SER A 80 1.42 -2.27 -20.28
N GLU A 81 2.62 -1.73 -20.48
CA GLU A 81 2.90 -0.29 -20.33
C GLU A 81 1.93 0.56 -21.17
N GLY A 82 1.69 0.18 -22.43
CA GLY A 82 0.79 0.92 -23.31
C GLY A 82 -0.64 1.01 -22.78
N LEU A 83 -1.15 -0.05 -22.14
CA LEU A 83 -2.47 -0.04 -21.52
C LEU A 83 -2.50 0.85 -20.28
N TYR A 84 -1.46 0.75 -19.43
CA TYR A 84 -1.29 1.61 -18.26
C TYR A 84 -1.30 3.10 -18.66
N THR A 85 -0.47 3.47 -19.63
CA THR A 85 -0.32 4.86 -20.10
C THR A 85 -1.64 5.42 -20.61
N GLN A 86 -2.36 4.68 -21.47
CA GLN A 86 -3.66 5.11 -21.98
C GLN A 86 -4.69 5.33 -20.87
N MET A 87 -4.73 4.46 -19.85
CA MET A 87 -5.65 4.62 -18.72
C MET A 87 -5.32 5.85 -17.87
N VAL A 88 -4.04 6.06 -17.55
CA VAL A 88 -3.62 7.23 -16.75
C VAL A 88 -3.87 8.54 -17.50
N GLU A 89 -3.57 8.60 -18.80
CA GLU A 89 -3.82 9.76 -19.66
C GLU A 89 -5.32 10.08 -19.80
N ALA A 90 -6.16 9.05 -19.83
CA ALA A 90 -7.61 9.21 -19.91
C ALA A 90 -8.20 9.80 -18.62
N VAL A 91 -7.73 9.34 -17.46
CA VAL A 91 -8.23 9.80 -16.15
C VAL A 91 -7.69 11.19 -15.79
N ARG A 92 -6.47 11.53 -16.23
CA ARG A 92 -5.81 12.82 -15.94
C ARG A 92 -5.71 13.14 -14.44
N ALA A 93 -5.60 12.12 -13.61
CA ALA A 93 -5.39 12.26 -12.18
C ALA A 93 -3.91 12.24 -11.83
N ILE A 94 -3.57 12.81 -10.68
CA ILE A 94 -2.23 12.71 -10.12
C ILE A 94 -2.09 11.34 -9.46
N PRO A 95 -1.06 10.54 -9.79
CA PRO A 95 -0.81 9.29 -9.11
C PRO A 95 -0.45 9.54 -7.65
N LEU A 96 -0.96 8.70 -6.75
CA LEU A 96 -0.45 8.61 -5.39
C LEU A 96 0.83 7.77 -5.44
N VAL A 97 1.95 8.41 -5.14
CA VAL A 97 3.28 7.81 -5.19
C VAL A 97 3.70 7.43 -3.78
N LYS A 98 4.23 6.22 -3.63
CA LYS A 98 4.82 5.73 -2.38
C LYS A 98 6.08 4.94 -2.65
N GLU A 99 7.02 5.00 -1.70
CA GLU A 99 8.06 4.00 -1.59
C GLU A 99 7.58 2.91 -0.63
N ARG A 100 7.56 1.66 -1.09
CA ARG A 100 7.23 0.49 -0.30
C ARG A 100 8.50 -0.29 0.00
N ILE A 101 8.75 -0.51 1.27
CA ILE A 101 9.84 -1.36 1.76
C ILE A 101 9.20 -2.62 2.34
N THR A 102 9.43 -3.76 1.69
CA THR A 102 9.04 -5.06 2.24
C THR A 102 10.19 -5.57 3.08
N ALA A 103 9.93 -5.88 4.34
CA ALA A 103 10.93 -6.37 5.28
C ALA A 103 10.42 -7.59 6.06
N LEU A 104 11.35 -8.40 6.54
CA LEU A 104 11.07 -9.47 7.48
C LEU A 104 11.35 -9.00 8.91
N TRP A 105 10.33 -9.07 9.77
CA TRP A 105 10.39 -8.74 11.18
C TRP A 105 9.95 -9.96 12.01
N ASN A 106 10.86 -10.57 12.78
CA ASN A 106 10.53 -11.74 13.62
C ASN A 106 9.80 -12.89 12.89
N GLY A 107 10.11 -13.10 11.60
CA GLY A 107 9.46 -14.12 10.77
C GLY A 107 8.14 -13.67 10.14
N VAL A 108 7.69 -12.46 10.40
CA VAL A 108 6.50 -11.84 9.80
C VAL A 108 6.93 -10.87 8.70
N THR A 109 6.28 -10.94 7.54
CA THR A 109 6.48 -9.97 6.47
C THR A 109 5.72 -8.69 6.81
N VAL A 110 6.42 -7.56 6.76
CA VAL A 110 5.84 -6.24 6.95
C VAL A 110 6.12 -5.38 5.72
N GLU A 111 5.17 -4.53 5.38
CA GLU A 111 5.30 -3.55 4.30
C GLU A 111 5.25 -2.15 4.89
N ILE A 112 6.32 -1.38 4.72
CA ILE A 112 6.38 0.02 5.15
C ILE A 112 6.17 0.89 3.92
N ASP A 113 5.07 1.65 3.93
CA ASP A 113 4.73 2.58 2.87
C ASP A 113 5.01 4.01 3.30
N VAL A 114 5.85 4.71 2.53
CA VAL A 114 6.20 6.12 2.74
C VAL A 114 5.62 6.97 1.61
N TYR A 115 4.69 7.84 1.95
CA TYR A 115 4.02 8.78 1.05
C TYR A 115 4.61 10.18 1.19
N THR A 116 5.65 10.47 0.42
CA THR A 116 6.34 11.77 0.47
C THR A 116 5.44 12.95 0.09
N GLN A 117 4.48 12.73 -0.81
CA GLN A 117 3.49 13.74 -1.21
C GLN A 117 2.60 14.22 -0.05
N LEU A 118 2.54 13.48 1.06
CA LEU A 118 1.60 13.68 2.16
C LEU A 118 2.26 13.63 3.55
N GLU A 119 3.58 13.50 3.64
CA GLU A 119 4.33 13.34 4.90
C GLU A 119 3.71 12.25 5.81
N LEU A 120 3.32 11.13 5.20
CA LEU A 120 2.66 10.01 5.85
C LEU A 120 3.48 8.73 5.69
N ALA A 121 3.67 7.99 6.77
CA ALA A 121 4.18 6.63 6.74
C ALA A 121 3.20 5.67 7.42
N VAL A 122 3.00 4.51 6.81
CA VAL A 122 2.20 3.42 7.39
C VAL A 122 2.95 2.11 7.32
N LEU A 123 2.64 1.21 8.23
CA LEU A 123 3.13 -0.16 8.23
C LEU A 123 1.94 -1.10 8.09
N GLU A 124 2.01 -2.01 7.14
CA GLU A 124 1.03 -3.06 6.89
C GLU A 124 1.64 -4.42 7.26
N VAL A 125 0.82 -5.28 7.86
CA VAL A 125 1.13 -6.69 8.11
C VAL A 125 0.03 -7.53 7.48
N GLU A 126 0.43 -8.46 6.62
CA GLU A 126 -0.46 -9.43 6.00
C GLU A 126 -0.52 -10.71 6.85
N PHE A 127 -1.70 -11.34 6.91
CA PHE A 127 -1.97 -12.56 7.67
C PHE A 127 -2.62 -13.62 6.79
N ASP A 128 -2.32 -14.89 7.05
CA ASP A 128 -2.93 -16.01 6.33
C ASP A 128 -4.34 -16.31 6.83
N SER A 129 -4.69 -15.83 8.03
CA SER A 129 -6.00 -16.03 8.64
C SER A 129 -6.46 -14.86 9.51
N LEU A 130 -7.77 -14.78 9.74
CA LEU A 130 -8.36 -13.78 10.63
C LEU A 130 -7.92 -14.00 12.09
N GLU A 131 -7.77 -15.25 12.51
CA GLU A 131 -7.32 -15.61 13.87
C GLU A 131 -5.90 -15.11 14.14
N GLU A 132 -4.99 -15.23 13.16
CA GLU A 132 -3.65 -14.65 13.25
C GLU A 132 -3.68 -13.13 13.35
N ALA A 133 -4.50 -12.46 12.52
CA ALA A 133 -4.63 -11.00 12.55
C ALA A 133 -5.18 -10.49 13.90
N GLU A 134 -6.18 -11.18 14.45
CA GLU A 134 -6.82 -10.82 15.72
C GLU A 134 -5.93 -11.09 16.93
N SER A 135 -5.12 -12.16 16.89
CA SER A 135 -4.18 -12.50 17.96
C SER A 135 -2.85 -11.74 17.90
N PHE A 136 -2.55 -11.10 16.77
CA PHE A 136 -1.32 -10.36 16.56
C PHE A 136 -1.17 -9.20 17.56
N GLN A 137 -0.04 -9.20 18.28
CA GLN A 137 0.34 -8.13 19.19
C GLN A 137 1.37 -7.23 18.52
N ALA A 138 0.90 -6.08 18.03
CA ALA A 138 1.78 -5.07 17.45
C ALA A 138 2.72 -4.50 18.51
N PRO A 139 4.03 -4.38 18.23
CA PRO A 139 4.97 -3.75 19.13
C PRO A 139 4.75 -2.22 19.16
N ASP A 140 5.18 -1.56 20.23
CA ASP A 140 4.94 -0.12 20.45
C ASP A 140 5.39 0.77 19.28
N TRP A 141 6.44 0.37 18.57
CA TRP A 141 7.00 1.16 17.46
C TRP A 141 6.14 1.17 16.19
N PHE A 142 5.20 0.22 16.02
CA PHE A 142 4.25 0.26 14.91
C PHE A 142 3.37 1.51 14.96
N GLY A 143 3.14 2.04 16.17
CA GLY A 143 2.25 3.17 16.40
C GLY A 143 0.77 2.79 16.43
N LYS A 144 -0.09 3.68 15.97
CA LYS A 144 -1.54 3.56 16.13
C LYS A 144 -2.12 2.58 15.11
N ASP A 145 -2.87 1.57 15.56
CA ASP A 145 -3.67 0.72 14.65
C ASP A 145 -4.78 1.55 13.98
N VAL A 146 -4.75 1.58 12.65
CA VAL A 146 -5.68 2.30 11.79
C VAL A 146 -6.36 1.39 10.76
N SER A 147 -6.35 0.08 11.01
CA SER A 147 -6.89 -0.94 10.09
C SER A 147 -8.37 -0.70 9.71
N THR A 148 -9.14 -0.07 10.59
CA THR A 148 -10.55 0.26 10.38
C THR A 148 -10.81 1.75 10.09
N GLU A 149 -9.78 2.59 10.14
CA GLU A 149 -9.89 4.03 9.98
C GLU A 149 -9.83 4.41 8.49
N ARG A 150 -11.01 4.69 7.92
CA ARG A 150 -11.15 4.96 6.48
C ARG A 150 -10.27 6.09 5.96
N GLN A 151 -9.96 7.09 6.79
CA GLN A 151 -9.11 8.23 6.40
C GLN A 151 -7.69 7.81 5.96
N TYR A 152 -7.19 6.67 6.46
CA TYR A 152 -5.88 6.12 6.11
C TYR A 152 -5.94 5.03 5.03
N SER A 153 -7.12 4.81 4.42
CA SER A 153 -7.21 3.97 3.23
C SER A 153 -6.57 4.65 2.03
N ASN A 154 -5.86 3.91 1.18
CA ASN A 154 -5.17 4.46 0.02
C ASN A 154 -6.10 5.24 -0.91
N LYS A 155 -7.36 4.80 -1.06
CA LYS A 155 -8.38 5.53 -1.84
C LYS A 155 -8.75 6.89 -1.23
N THR A 156 -8.74 7.01 0.10
CA THR A 156 -9.04 8.29 0.78
C THR A 156 -7.83 9.22 0.71
N VAL A 157 -6.65 8.69 0.99
CA VAL A 157 -5.35 9.37 0.82
C VAL A 157 -5.18 9.91 -0.61
N TRP A 158 -5.53 9.12 -1.64
CA TRP A 158 -5.50 9.57 -3.03
C TRP A 158 -6.54 10.66 -3.34
N LYS A 159 -7.76 10.57 -2.79
CA LYS A 159 -8.78 11.63 -2.94
C LYS A 159 -8.32 12.94 -2.31
N GLU A 160 -7.66 12.90 -1.16
CA GLU A 160 -7.08 14.08 -0.52
C GLU A 160 -5.98 14.72 -1.38
N LEU A 161 -5.12 13.89 -1.99
CA LEU A 161 -4.11 14.35 -2.94
C LEU A 161 -4.74 15.09 -4.13
N GLN A 162 -5.79 14.53 -4.74
CA GLN A 162 -6.49 15.21 -5.84
C GLN A 162 -7.04 16.56 -5.38
N ASN A 163 -7.68 16.62 -4.22
CA ASN A 163 -8.26 17.86 -3.68
C ASN A 163 -7.22 18.95 -3.40
N LYS A 164 -5.98 18.59 -3.04
CA LYS A 164 -4.89 19.55 -2.82
C LYS A 164 -4.35 20.12 -4.13
N ALA A 165 -4.32 19.34 -5.20
CA ALA A 165 -3.71 19.75 -6.46
C ALA A 165 -4.61 20.63 -7.34
N PHE A 166 -5.93 20.58 -7.14
CA PHE A 166 -6.90 21.42 -7.85
C PHE A 166 -7.39 22.62 -7.02
N ARG A 167 -6.68 22.97 -5.94
CA ARG A 167 -6.84 24.23 -5.19
C ARG A 167 -5.80 25.24 -5.65
#